data_AF-F2AUW7-F1
#
_entry.id   AF-F2AUW7-F1
#
_cell.length_a   1.000
_cell.length_b   1.000
_cell.length_c   1.000
_cell.angle_alpha   90.00
_cell.angle_beta   90.00
_cell.angle_gamma   90.00
#
_symmetry.space_group_name_H-M   'P 1'
#
loop_
_entity.id
_entity.type
_entity.pdbx_description
1 polymer ?
#
loop_
_entity_poly.entity_id
_entity_poly.type
_entity_poly.pdbx_seq_one_letter_code
_entity_poly.pdbx_strand_id
1 'polypeptide(L)'
;MNSTVTRLPRLFAQLKSHAVFVFSREREKEYAGRFVKDATELAMIHDVIDAAYDLVDGETTADAASVCVENALLHGGGGVWEQAGSWLVKLSGQHSSLDSIWSTLATNPKSTIRFRAAAHVVNMSPKARATTLPILLSDRSRKVRNKVVGDLWVAPCPDAAAALKARLPDERDEEIASQIEEAIVKCNG
;
A
#
# COMPACT_ATOMS: atom_id res chain seq x y z
N MET A 1 -23.81 36.09 28.32
CA MET A 1 -24.76 34.99 28.06
C MET A 1 -24.46 34.40 26.69
N ASN A 2 -23.88 33.19 26.72
CA ASN A 2 -23.87 32.09 25.75
C ASN A 2 -23.76 32.36 24.24
N SER A 3 -22.51 32.28 23.79
CA SER A 3 -21.97 31.52 22.66
C SER A 3 -22.93 30.77 21.72
N THR A 4 -23.04 31.28 20.49
CA THR A 4 -23.50 30.54 19.32
C THR A 4 -22.31 29.78 18.72
N VAL A 5 -22.13 28.50 19.07
CA VAL A 5 -21.11 27.64 18.45
C VAL A 5 -21.73 26.86 17.29
N THR A 6 -21.30 27.24 16.10
CA THR A 6 -21.59 26.64 14.80
C THR A 6 -21.16 25.16 14.78
N ARG A 7 -22.08 24.21 14.99
CA ARG A 7 -21.85 22.78 14.79
C ARG A 7 -22.17 22.37 13.35
N LEU A 8 -21.29 22.71 12.42
CA LEU A 8 -21.35 22.23 11.02
C LEU A 8 -20.07 21.56 10.45
N PRO A 9 -19.03 21.13 11.21
CA PRO A 9 -17.92 20.38 10.60
C PRO A 9 -18.10 18.85 10.53
N ARG A 10 -18.98 18.23 11.35
CA ARG A 10 -19.06 16.75 11.41
C ARG A 10 -19.76 16.10 10.21
N LEU A 11 -20.86 16.67 9.71
CA LEU A 11 -21.63 16.06 8.61
C LEU A 11 -20.86 16.02 7.28
N PHE A 12 -20.01 17.03 7.01
CA PHE A 12 -19.19 17.06 5.80
C PHE A 12 -17.98 16.12 5.86
N ALA A 13 -17.41 15.88 7.05
CA ALA A 13 -16.38 14.84 7.22
C ALA A 13 -16.97 13.43 7.04
N GLN A 14 -18.19 13.20 7.55
CA GLN A 14 -18.88 11.93 7.48
C GLN A 14 -19.26 11.52 6.04
N LEU A 15 -19.56 12.49 5.16
CA LEU A 15 -19.84 12.23 3.74
C LEU A 15 -18.58 11.92 2.90
N LYS A 16 -17.39 12.40 3.29
CA LYS A 16 -16.12 12.03 2.63
C LYS A 16 -15.60 10.65 3.04
N SER A 17 -15.92 10.22 4.26
CA SER A 17 -15.48 8.95 4.85
C SER A 17 -16.02 7.71 4.10
N HIS A 18 -17.25 7.80 3.57
CA HIS A 18 -17.92 6.70 2.85
C HIS A 18 -17.38 6.43 1.43
N ALA A 19 -16.51 7.28 0.89
CA ALA A 19 -15.99 7.09 -0.46
C ALA A 19 -14.94 5.96 -0.57
N VAL A 20 -14.41 5.47 0.55
CA VAL A 20 -13.35 4.44 0.58
C VAL A 20 -13.90 3.01 0.57
N PHE A 21 -15.11 2.81 1.11
CA PHE A 21 -15.71 1.49 1.28
C PHE A 21 -16.93 1.33 0.36
N VAL A 22 -16.89 0.31 -0.48
CA VAL A 22 -17.99 -0.02 -1.41
C VAL A 22 -19.01 -0.94 -0.74
N PHE A 23 -18.57 -1.76 0.22
CA PHE A 23 -19.40 -2.71 0.94
C PHE A 23 -19.50 -2.35 2.41
N SER A 24 -20.33 -3.08 3.15
CA SER A 24 -20.33 -3.02 4.62
C SER A 24 -19.17 -3.84 5.19
N ARG A 25 -18.78 -3.54 6.43
CA ARG A 25 -17.76 -4.26 7.23
C ARG A 25 -17.92 -5.78 7.12
N GLU A 26 -19.10 -6.29 7.43
CA GLU A 26 -19.39 -7.73 7.39
C GLU A 26 -19.29 -8.33 5.98
N ARG A 27 -19.65 -7.56 4.95
CA ARG A 27 -19.57 -8.03 3.56
C ARG A 27 -18.12 -8.05 3.05
N GLU A 28 -17.27 -7.13 3.49
CA GLU A 28 -15.82 -7.20 3.24
C GLU A 28 -15.21 -8.44 3.92
N LYS A 29 -15.62 -8.74 5.17
CA LYS A 29 -15.17 -9.95 5.88
C LYS A 29 -15.62 -11.25 5.22
N GLU A 30 -16.88 -11.30 4.76
CA GLU A 30 -17.41 -12.44 4.00
C GLU A 30 -16.62 -12.64 2.70
N TYR A 31 -16.34 -11.55 1.98
CA TYR A 31 -15.55 -11.60 0.75
C TYR A 31 -14.13 -12.11 1.01
N ALA A 32 -13.45 -11.62 2.06
CA ALA A 32 -12.13 -12.09 2.44
C ALA A 32 -12.10 -13.61 2.71
N GLY A 33 -13.13 -14.15 3.37
CA GLY A 33 -13.28 -15.59 3.63
C GLY A 33 -13.45 -16.46 2.39
N ARG A 34 -13.72 -15.87 1.22
CA ARG A 34 -13.73 -16.61 -0.06
C ARG A 34 -12.33 -17.01 -0.50
N PHE A 35 -11.31 -16.23 -0.13
CA PHE A 35 -9.92 -16.41 -0.58
C PHE A 35 -8.99 -16.91 0.53
N VAL A 36 -9.27 -16.59 1.78
CA VAL A 36 -8.48 -17.02 2.95
C VAL A 36 -9.24 -18.11 3.69
N LYS A 37 -8.68 -19.34 3.68
CA LYS A 37 -9.33 -20.54 4.26
C LYS A 37 -8.79 -20.93 5.62
N ASP A 38 -7.55 -20.57 5.92
CA ASP A 38 -6.98 -20.77 7.24
C ASP A 38 -7.63 -19.81 8.25
N ALA A 39 -8.05 -20.32 9.40
CA ALA A 39 -8.78 -19.53 10.39
C ALA A 39 -7.90 -18.44 11.04
N THR A 40 -6.61 -18.72 11.20
CA THR A 40 -5.66 -17.75 11.79
C THR A 40 -5.41 -16.61 10.82
N GLU A 41 -5.18 -16.94 9.54
CA GLU A 41 -5.02 -15.95 8.48
C GLU A 41 -6.30 -15.15 8.23
N LEU A 42 -7.47 -15.80 8.33
CA LEU A 42 -8.76 -15.13 8.20
C LEU A 42 -8.97 -14.11 9.32
N ALA A 43 -8.61 -14.46 10.56
CA ALA A 43 -8.64 -13.51 11.68
C ALA A 43 -7.74 -12.30 11.42
N MET A 44 -6.51 -12.50 10.90
CA MET A 44 -5.61 -11.39 10.59
C MET A 44 -6.21 -10.40 9.58
N ILE A 45 -6.87 -10.89 8.52
CA ILE A 45 -7.49 -9.97 7.55
C ILE A 45 -8.78 -9.35 8.09
N HIS A 46 -9.52 -10.04 8.96
CA HIS A 46 -10.65 -9.45 9.68
C HIS A 46 -10.20 -8.31 10.59
N ASP A 47 -9.09 -8.46 11.31
CA ASP A 47 -8.51 -7.39 12.14
C ASP A 47 -8.13 -6.15 11.33
N VAL A 48 -7.59 -6.35 10.12
CA VAL A 48 -7.30 -5.24 9.18
C VAL A 48 -8.58 -4.54 8.73
N ILE A 49 -9.61 -5.32 8.38
CA ILE A 49 -10.90 -4.76 7.97
C ILE A 49 -11.52 -3.98 9.13
N ASP A 50 -11.58 -4.55 10.33
CA ASP A 50 -12.13 -3.87 11.51
C ASP A 50 -11.38 -2.58 11.81
N ALA A 51 -10.04 -2.63 11.85
CA ALA A 51 -9.22 -1.44 12.05
C ALA A 51 -9.44 -0.37 10.98
N ALA A 52 -9.68 -0.75 9.72
CA ALA A 52 -9.98 0.18 8.65
C ALA A 52 -11.30 0.91 8.88
N TYR A 53 -12.38 0.18 9.21
CA TYR A 53 -13.68 0.78 9.49
C TYR A 53 -13.64 1.63 10.76
N ASP A 54 -13.07 1.11 11.85
CA ASP A 54 -12.93 1.85 13.10
C ASP A 54 -12.13 3.16 12.90
N LEU A 55 -11.13 3.17 12.02
CA LEU A 55 -10.34 4.38 11.74
C LEU A 55 -11.19 5.44 11.02
N VAL A 56 -11.98 5.01 10.04
CA VAL A 56 -12.86 5.89 9.26
C VAL A 56 -14.04 6.39 10.08
N ASP A 57 -14.57 5.57 10.98
CA ASP A 57 -15.64 5.92 11.92
C ASP A 57 -15.12 6.80 13.07
N GLY A 58 -13.80 6.95 13.21
CA GLY A 58 -13.14 7.75 14.25
C GLY A 58 -13.12 7.07 15.63
N GLU A 59 -13.28 5.75 15.66
CA GLU A 59 -13.28 4.90 16.85
C GLU A 59 -11.87 4.45 17.24
N THR A 60 -10.90 4.50 16.30
CA THR A 60 -9.49 4.20 16.56
C THR A 60 -8.54 5.25 15.97
N THR A 61 -7.25 5.13 16.29
CA THR A 61 -6.19 6.00 15.76
C THR A 61 -5.46 5.35 14.60
N ALA A 62 -4.81 6.17 13.76
CA ALA A 62 -3.97 5.65 12.67
C ALA A 62 -2.83 4.76 13.19
N ASP A 63 -2.28 5.06 14.37
CA ASP A 63 -1.22 4.25 14.99
C ASP A 63 -1.74 2.89 15.48
N ALA A 64 -2.99 2.81 15.96
CA ALA A 64 -3.58 1.52 16.32
C ALA A 64 -3.93 0.70 15.06
N ALA A 65 -4.46 1.36 14.02
CA ALA A 65 -4.75 0.69 12.76
C ALA A 65 -3.47 0.20 12.04
N SER A 66 -2.37 0.96 12.14
CA SER A 66 -1.09 0.58 11.53
C SER A 66 -0.57 -0.75 12.07
N VAL A 67 -0.76 -1.03 13.37
CA VAL A 67 -0.36 -2.31 13.99
C VAL A 67 -1.05 -3.50 13.31
N CYS A 68 -2.36 -3.41 13.08
CA CYS A 68 -3.12 -4.49 12.43
C CYS A 68 -2.67 -4.71 10.99
N VAL A 69 -2.53 -3.61 10.21
CA VAL A 69 -2.10 -3.66 8.81
C VAL A 69 -0.68 -4.20 8.70
N GLU A 70 0.25 -3.70 9.50
CA GLU A 70 1.65 -4.12 9.50
C GLU A 70 1.78 -5.60 9.90
N ASN A 71 1.06 -6.05 10.93
CA ASN A 71 1.05 -7.45 11.34
C ASN A 71 0.61 -8.37 10.18
N ALA A 72 -0.49 -8.05 9.50
CA ALA A 72 -0.96 -8.81 8.34
C ALA A 72 0.07 -8.80 7.18
N LEU A 73 0.70 -7.65 6.92
CA LEU A 73 1.71 -7.49 5.87
C LEU A 73 3.05 -8.15 6.20
N LEU A 74 3.39 -8.39 7.47
CA LEU A 74 4.63 -9.08 7.88
C LEU A 74 4.43 -10.58 8.05
N HIS A 75 3.28 -10.99 8.57
CA HIS A 75 3.07 -12.36 9.04
C HIS A 75 2.05 -13.17 8.23
N GLY A 76 1.15 -12.51 7.51
CA GLY A 76 0.14 -13.19 6.69
C GLY A 76 0.73 -13.90 5.47
N GLY A 77 0.10 -15.00 5.04
CA GLY A 77 0.36 -15.67 3.77
C GLY A 77 -0.23 -14.91 2.57
N GLY A 78 -0.17 -15.56 1.40
CA GLY A 78 -0.47 -14.96 0.08
C GLY A 78 -1.75 -14.13 0.05
N GLY A 79 -2.88 -14.76 0.40
CA GLY A 79 -4.18 -14.10 0.38
C GLY A 79 -4.34 -12.98 1.41
N VAL A 80 -3.59 -13.02 2.51
CA VAL A 80 -3.66 -12.00 3.57
C VAL A 80 -2.89 -10.75 3.19
N TRP A 81 -1.61 -10.88 2.81
CA TRP A 81 -0.78 -9.70 2.59
C TRP A 81 -1.19 -8.92 1.33
N GLU A 82 -1.73 -9.60 0.30
CA GLU A 82 -2.25 -8.94 -0.90
C GLU A 82 -3.48 -8.08 -0.58
N GLN A 83 -4.40 -8.61 0.22
CA GLN A 83 -5.57 -7.87 0.68
C GLN A 83 -5.18 -6.75 1.66
N ALA A 84 -4.28 -7.02 2.59
CA ALA A 84 -3.79 -6.01 3.54
C ALA A 84 -3.06 -4.86 2.83
N GLY A 85 -2.29 -5.14 1.78
CA GLY A 85 -1.64 -4.10 0.98
C GLY A 85 -2.66 -3.25 0.21
N SER A 86 -3.72 -3.86 -0.31
CA SER A 86 -4.85 -3.13 -0.91
C SER A 86 -5.57 -2.23 0.10
N TRP A 87 -5.75 -2.68 1.34
CA TRP A 87 -6.27 -1.85 2.43
C TRP A 87 -5.33 -0.70 2.78
N LEU A 88 -4.03 -0.96 2.89
CA LEU A 88 -3.04 0.09 3.14
C LEU A 88 -3.07 1.19 2.08
N VAL A 89 -3.17 0.83 0.79
CA VAL A 89 -3.34 1.79 -0.30
C VAL A 89 -4.56 2.69 -0.06
N LYS A 90 -5.72 2.08 0.23
CA LYS A 90 -6.97 2.82 0.49
C LYS A 90 -6.83 3.77 1.69
N LEU A 91 -6.30 3.28 2.80
CA LEU A 91 -6.18 4.03 4.04
C LEU A 91 -5.13 5.14 3.95
N SER A 92 -3.99 4.88 3.32
CA SER A 92 -2.91 5.86 3.14
C SER A 92 -3.32 7.10 2.34
N GLY A 93 -4.29 6.95 1.42
CA GLY A 93 -4.89 8.07 0.69
C GLY A 93 -5.60 9.09 1.59
N GLN A 94 -6.03 8.69 2.78
CA GLN A 94 -6.66 9.57 3.79
C GLN A 94 -5.75 9.84 4.99
N HIS A 95 -4.88 8.89 5.32
CA HIS A 95 -4.01 8.89 6.49
C HIS A 95 -2.56 8.65 6.08
N SER A 96 -1.89 9.69 5.55
CA SER A 96 -0.51 9.58 5.04
C SER A 96 0.54 9.15 6.08
N SER A 97 0.23 9.11 7.37
CA SER A 97 1.11 8.51 8.39
C SER A 97 1.31 7.01 8.17
N LEU A 98 0.33 6.34 7.57
CA LEU A 98 0.39 4.91 7.25
C LEU A 98 1.38 4.60 6.12
N ASP A 99 1.79 5.59 5.32
CA ASP A 99 2.79 5.40 4.25
C ASP A 99 4.14 4.87 4.79
N SER A 100 4.43 5.11 6.07
CA SER A 100 5.64 4.61 6.73
C SER A 100 5.77 3.08 6.69
N ILE A 101 4.65 2.35 6.66
CA ILE A 101 4.62 0.88 6.58
C ILE A 101 5.33 0.40 5.31
N TRP A 102 5.19 1.10 4.18
CA TRP A 102 5.88 0.73 2.94
C TRP A 102 7.40 0.73 3.09
N SER A 103 7.94 1.69 3.85
CA SER A 103 9.37 1.77 4.13
C SER A 103 9.81 0.64 5.06
N THR A 104 9.00 0.27 6.05
CA THR A 104 9.26 -0.91 6.91
C THR A 104 9.34 -2.19 6.08
N LEU A 105 8.40 -2.39 5.15
CA LEU A 105 8.41 -3.56 4.27
C LEU A 105 9.62 -3.56 3.33
N ALA A 106 9.93 -2.41 2.71
CA ALA A 106 10.99 -2.28 1.72
C ALA A 106 12.40 -2.43 2.31
N THR A 107 12.58 -2.17 3.61
CA THR A 107 13.86 -2.34 4.30
C THR A 107 13.99 -3.67 5.04
N ASN A 108 12.96 -4.52 4.98
CA ASN A 108 12.94 -5.78 5.73
C ASN A 108 14.07 -6.74 5.27
N PRO A 109 14.71 -7.49 6.19
CA PRO A 109 15.75 -8.45 5.82
C PRO A 109 15.30 -9.52 4.82
N LYS A 110 14.03 -9.95 4.89
CA LYS A 110 13.47 -11.01 4.05
C LYS A 110 13.01 -10.46 2.70
N SER A 111 13.54 -11.02 1.61
CA SER A 111 13.14 -10.60 0.25
C SER A 111 11.66 -10.86 -0.05
N THR A 112 11.07 -11.89 0.55
CA THR A 112 9.63 -12.17 0.43
C THR A 112 8.75 -11.07 1.00
N ILE A 113 9.23 -10.33 2.02
CA ILE A 113 8.53 -9.18 2.61
C ILE A 113 8.77 -7.93 1.77
N ARG A 114 10.01 -7.66 1.33
CA ARG A 114 10.30 -6.55 0.41
C ARG A 114 9.51 -6.64 -0.90
N PHE A 115 9.30 -7.87 -1.39
CA PHE A 115 8.44 -8.13 -2.54
C PHE A 115 7.00 -7.66 -2.34
N ARG A 116 6.46 -7.68 -1.11
CA ARG A 116 5.09 -7.21 -0.82
C ARG A 116 4.94 -5.71 -1.07
N ALA A 117 5.96 -4.93 -0.70
CA ALA A 117 6.02 -3.51 -1.05
C ALA A 117 6.15 -3.32 -2.57
N ALA A 118 7.05 -4.06 -3.23
CA ALA A 118 7.20 -4.00 -4.68
C ALA A 118 5.90 -4.31 -5.42
N ALA A 119 5.11 -5.27 -4.94
CA ALA A 119 3.84 -5.64 -5.56
C ALA A 119 2.75 -4.57 -5.48
N HIS A 120 2.94 -3.54 -4.67
CA HIS A 120 2.01 -2.43 -4.52
C HIS A 120 2.59 -1.10 -5.02
N VAL A 121 3.79 -1.11 -5.62
CA VAL A 121 4.55 0.12 -5.91
C VAL A 121 3.78 1.12 -6.77
N VAL A 122 2.96 0.65 -7.71
CA VAL A 122 2.14 1.49 -8.60
C VAL A 122 0.93 2.11 -7.90
N ASN A 123 0.48 1.48 -6.82
CA ASN A 123 -0.69 1.91 -6.04
C ASN A 123 -0.32 2.80 -4.84
N MET A 124 0.97 2.95 -4.53
CA MET A 124 1.44 3.84 -3.46
C MET A 124 1.11 5.30 -3.76
N SER A 125 0.95 6.10 -2.69
CA SER A 125 0.95 7.56 -2.82
C SER A 125 2.27 8.03 -3.46
N PRO A 126 2.31 9.14 -4.21
CA PRO A 126 3.57 9.65 -4.76
C PRO A 126 4.64 9.89 -3.70
N LYS A 127 4.23 10.30 -2.49
CA LYS A 127 5.13 10.52 -1.36
C LYS A 127 5.74 9.20 -0.86
N ALA A 128 4.92 8.16 -0.66
CA ALA A 128 5.40 6.83 -0.29
C ALA A 128 6.29 6.21 -1.37
N ARG A 129 5.90 6.40 -2.64
CA ARG A 129 6.66 5.88 -3.78
C ARG A 129 8.03 6.55 -3.86
N ALA A 130 8.11 7.87 -3.69
CA ALA A 130 9.38 8.59 -3.71
C ALA A 130 10.39 8.09 -2.66
N THR A 131 9.94 7.67 -1.48
CA THR A 131 10.82 7.13 -0.43
C THR A 131 11.12 5.64 -0.63
N THR A 132 10.17 4.88 -1.15
CA THR A 132 10.24 3.41 -1.19
C THR A 132 10.86 2.88 -2.50
N LEU A 133 10.57 3.53 -3.62
CA LEU A 133 10.98 3.08 -4.95
C LEU A 133 12.51 2.98 -5.12
N PRO A 134 13.34 3.94 -4.67
CA PRO A 134 14.80 3.81 -4.79
C PRO A 134 15.36 2.59 -4.06
N ILE A 135 14.76 2.22 -2.92
CA ILE A 135 15.17 1.05 -2.12
C ILE A 135 14.87 -0.24 -2.89
N LEU A 136 13.66 -0.34 -3.46
CA LEU A 136 13.22 -1.54 -4.17
C LEU A 136 13.88 -1.70 -5.55
N LEU A 137 14.15 -0.60 -6.26
CA LEU A 137 14.90 -0.62 -7.52
C LEU A 137 16.34 -1.09 -7.32
N SER A 138 16.93 -0.81 -6.17
CA SER A 138 18.28 -1.25 -5.80
C SER A 138 18.29 -2.56 -5.00
N ASP A 139 17.18 -3.30 -4.95
CA ASP A 139 17.07 -4.51 -4.15
C ASP A 139 18.03 -5.60 -4.64
N ARG A 140 18.71 -6.27 -3.69
CA ARG A 140 19.57 -7.43 -3.97
C ARG A 140 18.83 -8.58 -4.68
N SER A 141 17.53 -8.70 -4.48
CA SER A 141 16.70 -9.74 -5.10
C SER A 141 16.25 -9.30 -6.49
N ARG A 142 16.70 -10.04 -7.51
CA ARG A 142 16.21 -9.90 -8.89
C ARG A 142 14.68 -9.92 -8.97
N LYS A 143 14.03 -10.81 -8.22
CA LYS A 143 12.56 -10.94 -8.19
C LYS A 143 11.86 -9.65 -7.72
N VAL A 144 12.45 -8.95 -6.75
CA VAL A 144 11.90 -7.67 -6.27
C VAL A 144 12.05 -6.59 -7.35
N ARG A 145 13.26 -6.43 -7.89
CA ARG A 145 13.53 -5.44 -8.96
C ARG A 145 12.63 -5.65 -10.17
N ASN A 146 12.55 -6.89 -10.66
CA ASN A 146 11.72 -7.27 -11.80
C ASN A 146 10.23 -6.97 -11.57
N LYS A 147 9.72 -7.20 -10.35
CA LYS A 147 8.33 -6.87 -10.02
C LYS A 147 8.06 -5.37 -10.10
N VAL A 148 8.95 -4.56 -9.53
CA VAL A 148 8.81 -3.09 -9.57
C VAL A 148 8.81 -2.58 -11.00
N VAL A 149 9.79 -2.97 -11.80
CA VAL A 149 9.95 -2.46 -13.16
C VAL A 149 8.81 -2.96 -14.06
N GLY A 150 8.46 -4.25 -13.96
CA GLY A 150 7.34 -4.82 -14.70
C GLY A 150 6.02 -4.13 -14.40
N ASP A 151 5.72 -3.84 -13.13
CA ASP A 151 4.49 -3.13 -12.77
C ASP A 151 4.50 -1.68 -13.27
N LEU A 152 5.61 -0.96 -13.16
CA LEU A 152 5.76 0.40 -13.70
C LEU A 152 5.70 0.43 -15.24
N TRP A 153 6.06 -0.66 -15.91
CA TRP A 153 5.89 -0.79 -17.35
C TRP A 153 4.43 -1.00 -17.76
N VAL A 154 3.64 -1.73 -16.96
CA VAL A 154 2.19 -1.95 -17.22
C VAL A 154 1.36 -0.74 -16.81
N ALA A 155 1.66 -0.16 -15.65
CA ALA A 155 0.95 0.97 -15.06
C ALA A 155 1.94 2.10 -14.74
N PRO A 156 2.32 2.91 -15.76
CA PRO A 156 3.32 3.95 -15.61
C PRO A 156 2.89 5.03 -14.61
N CYS A 157 3.84 5.46 -13.80
CA CYS A 157 3.66 6.50 -12.79
C CYS A 157 4.64 7.65 -13.12
N PRO A 158 4.17 8.86 -13.48
CA PRO A 158 5.06 9.95 -13.89
C PRO A 158 6.14 10.30 -12.85
N ASP A 159 5.80 10.19 -11.56
CA ASP A 159 6.71 10.42 -10.43
C ASP A 159 7.82 9.37 -10.29
N ALA A 160 7.72 8.22 -10.97
CA ALA A 160 8.73 7.15 -10.95
C ALA A 160 9.89 7.38 -11.93
N ALA A 161 9.72 8.25 -12.94
CA ALA A 161 10.68 8.41 -14.04
C ALA A 161 12.08 8.81 -13.55
N ALA A 162 12.17 9.70 -12.55
CA ALA A 162 13.45 10.15 -12.01
C ALA A 162 14.21 9.01 -11.31
N ALA A 163 13.51 8.19 -10.52
CA ALA A 163 14.12 7.05 -9.82
C ALA A 163 14.59 5.96 -10.80
N LEU A 164 13.80 5.69 -11.85
CA LEU A 164 14.18 4.76 -12.91
C LEU A 164 15.44 5.22 -13.67
N LYS A 165 15.48 6.51 -14.06
CA LYS A 165 16.67 7.12 -14.70
C LYS A 165 17.91 7.03 -13.81
N ALA A 166 17.75 7.26 -12.50
CA ALA A 166 18.85 7.15 -11.56
C ALA A 166 19.35 5.70 -11.38
N ARG A 167 18.46 4.70 -11.49
CA ARG A 167 18.81 3.28 -11.34
C ARG A 167 19.51 2.69 -12.56
N LEU A 168 19.12 3.11 -13.76
CA LEU A 168 19.53 2.48 -15.03
C LEU A 168 21.05 2.28 -15.19
N PRO A 169 21.93 3.25 -14.90
CA PRO A 169 23.37 3.09 -15.10
C PRO A 169 24.00 1.97 -14.26
N ASP A 170 23.36 1.62 -13.14
CA ASP A 170 23.86 0.64 -12.19
C ASP A 170 23.22 -0.76 -12.40
N GLU A 171 22.25 -0.92 -13.32
CA GLU A 171 21.58 -2.22 -13.52
C GLU A 171 22.45 -3.10 -14.42
N ARG A 172 22.75 -4.30 -13.90
CA ARG A 172 23.64 -5.26 -14.57
C ARG A 172 22.86 -6.38 -15.26
N ASP A 173 21.59 -6.54 -14.90
CA ASP A 173 20.68 -7.47 -15.54
C ASP A 173 20.11 -6.83 -16.82
N GLU A 174 20.55 -7.30 -17.97
CA GLU A 174 20.19 -6.72 -19.28
C GLU A 174 18.67 -6.71 -19.53
N GLU A 175 17.96 -7.76 -19.07
CA GLU A 175 16.50 -7.84 -19.20
C GLU A 175 15.84 -6.73 -18.38
N ILE A 176 16.27 -6.56 -17.12
CA ILE A 176 15.72 -5.50 -16.25
C ILE A 176 16.11 -4.12 -16.76
N ALA A 177 17.34 -3.94 -17.26
CA ALA A 177 17.78 -2.66 -17.83
C ALA A 177 16.90 -2.25 -19.02
N SER A 178 16.63 -3.18 -19.95
CA SER A 178 15.71 -2.96 -21.08
C SER A 178 14.31 -2.58 -20.60
N GLN A 179 13.78 -3.26 -19.59
CA GLN A 179 12.47 -2.93 -19.02
C GLN A 179 12.46 -1.55 -18.34
N ILE A 180 13.56 -1.15 -17.69
CA ILE A 180 13.70 0.19 -17.08
C ILE A 180 13.64 1.26 -18.17
N GLU A 181 14.34 1.08 -19.30
CA GLU A 181 14.30 2.01 -20.43
C GLU A 181 12.87 2.20 -20.97
N GLU A 182 12.16 1.10 -21.19
CA GLU A 182 10.76 1.16 -21.65
C GLU A 182 9.84 1.81 -20.62
N ALA A 183 9.99 1.48 -19.33
CA ALA A 183 9.22 2.10 -18.26
C ALA A 183 9.47 3.61 -18.17
N ILE A 184 10.71 4.07 -18.38
CA ILE A 184 11.05 5.51 -18.43
C ILE A 184 10.28 6.21 -19.54
N VAL A 185 10.25 5.62 -20.75
CA VAL A 185 9.51 6.20 -21.90
C VAL A 185 8.03 6.34 -21.54
N LYS A 186 7.41 5.28 -21.01
CA LYS A 186 5.99 5.29 -20.64
C LYS A 186 5.67 6.25 -19.49
N CYS A 187 6.58 6.47 -18.56
CA CYS A 187 6.36 7.42 -17.46
C CYS A 187 6.50 8.90 -17.89
N ASN A 188 7.12 9.20 -19.03
CA ASN A 188 7.25 10.57 -19.54
C ASN A 188 6.20 10.93 -20.62
N GLY A 189 5.51 9.95 -21.18
CA GLY A 189 4.45 10.13 -22.18
C GLY A 189 3.08 10.34 -21.55
#